data_AF-A0A536TBC2-F1
#
_entry.id   AF-A0A536TBC2-F1
#
_cell.length_a   1.000
_cell.length_b   1.000
_cell.length_c   1.000
_cell.angle_alpha   90.00
_cell.angle_beta   90.00
_cell.angle_gamma   90.00
#
_symmetry.space_group_name_H-M   'P 1'
#
loop_
_entity.id
_entity.type
_entity.pdbx_description
1 polymer ?
#
loop_
_entity_poly.entity_id
_entity_poly.type
_entity_poly.pdbx_seq_one_letter_code
_entity_poly.pdbx_strand_id
1 'polypeptide(L)'
;MNIETCEALRIDERGAIEWTQLIEISGLSEGELRELVDDGALVPVDIGASSWSFDAHALPLARTAARLRRELDLDAHALAV
;
A
#
# COMPACT_ATOMS: atom_id res chain seq x y z
N MET A 1 -3.29 -10.57 -23.82
CA MET A 1 -2.95 -9.46 -22.91
C MET A 1 -2.03 -10.08 -21.87
N ASN A 2 -0.73 -10.08 -22.15
CA ASN A 2 0.25 -10.76 -21.31
C ASN A 2 0.67 -9.75 -20.26
N ILE A 3 0.14 -9.91 -19.05
CA ILE A 3 0.65 -9.17 -17.91
C ILE A 3 2.00 -9.81 -17.61
N GLU A 4 3.06 -9.17 -18.10
CA GLU A 4 4.43 -9.48 -17.73
C GLU A 4 4.54 -9.19 -16.24
N THR A 5 4.47 -10.24 -15.43
CA THR A 5 4.75 -10.18 -14.00
C THR A 5 6.23 -9.81 -13.88
N CYS A 6 6.52 -8.52 -13.78
CA CYS A 6 7.84 -8.03 -13.43
C CYS A 6 8.18 -8.60 -12.06
N GLU A 7 9.03 -9.64 -12.03
CA GLU A 7 9.83 -9.97 -10.87
C GLU A 7 10.55 -8.70 -10.45
N ALA A 8 10.06 -8.06 -9.39
CA ALA A 8 10.70 -6.91 -8.80
C ALA A 8 12.05 -7.38 -8.24
N LEU A 9 13.10 -7.14 -9.03
CA LEU A 9 14.49 -7.34 -8.68
C LEU A 9 14.77 -6.48 -7.44
N ARG A 10 14.74 -7.12 -6.26
CA ARG A 10 14.92 -6.49 -4.96
C ARG A 10 16.38 -6.11 -4.77
N ILE A 11 16.79 -4.94 -5.23
CA ILE A 11 18.03 -4.28 -4.83
C ILE A 11 17.78 -2.77 -4.84
N ASP A 12 17.66 -2.14 -3.67
CA ASP A 12 18.54 -1.00 -3.36
C ASP A 12 18.53 -0.67 -1.86
N GLU A 13 19.63 -0.10 -1.42
CA GLU A 13 20.15 0.12 -0.08
C GLU A 13 19.42 1.27 0.64
N ARG A 14 18.15 1.51 0.27
CA ARG A 14 17.28 2.58 0.79
C ARG A 14 16.25 1.97 1.73
N GLY A 15 16.72 1.74 2.95
CA GLY A 15 16.01 1.45 4.21
C GLY A 15 14.57 0.95 4.10
N ALA A 16 14.35 -0.28 4.57
CA ALA A 16 13.00 -0.76 4.86
C ALA A 16 12.22 0.26 5.70
N ILE A 17 10.98 0.52 5.31
CA ILE A 17 10.06 1.41 6.02
C ILE A 17 9.29 0.55 7.01
N GLU A 18 9.50 0.79 8.30
CA GLU A 18 8.72 0.17 9.37
C GLU A 18 7.26 0.64 9.34
N TRP A 19 6.34 -0.20 9.82
CA TRP A 19 4.90 0.08 9.88
C TRP A 19 4.58 1.44 10.49
N THR A 20 5.16 1.75 11.65
CA THR A 20 4.96 3.03 12.34
C THR A 20 5.43 4.21 11.49
N GLN A 21 6.56 4.06 10.80
CA GLN A 21 7.10 5.11 9.93
C GLN A 21 6.21 5.28 8.69
N LEU A 22 5.68 4.18 8.13
CA LEU A 22 4.75 4.22 7.01
C LEU A 22 3.46 4.96 7.37
N ILE A 23 2.92 4.74 8.57
CA ILE A 23 1.77 5.50 9.10
C ILE A 23 2.10 7.00 9.12
N GLU A 24 3.23 7.38 9.72
CA GLU A 24 3.62 8.79 9.85
C GLU A 24 3.81 9.50 8.50
N ILE A 25 4.47 8.85 7.54
CA ILE A 25 4.84 9.51 6.26
C ILE A 25 3.77 9.36 5.16
N SER A 26 2.87 8.39 5.29
CA SER A 26 1.78 8.18 4.33
C SER A 26 0.68 9.22 4.48
N GLY A 27 0.46 9.72 5.70
CA GLY A 27 -0.70 10.57 6.03
C GLY A 27 -2.04 9.82 6.01
N LEU A 28 -2.00 8.49 6.02
CA LEU A 28 -3.16 7.60 6.12
C LEU A 28 -3.32 7.13 7.56
N SER A 29 -4.55 6.81 7.95
CA SER A 29 -4.77 6.17 9.25
C SER A 29 -4.31 4.72 9.21
N GLU A 30 -3.99 4.17 10.38
CA GLU A 30 -3.54 2.79 10.53
C GLU A 30 -4.55 1.78 9.94
N GLY A 31 -5.85 2.03 10.14
CA GLY A 31 -6.91 1.18 9.60
C GLY A 31 -6.91 1.14 8.07
N GLU A 32 -6.71 2.29 7.42
CA GLU A 32 -6.66 2.36 5.95
C GLU A 32 -5.43 1.63 5.40
N LEU A 33 -4.27 1.77 6.05
CA LEU A 33 -3.09 1.02 5.66
C LEU A 33 -3.26 -0.49 5.88
N ARG A 34 -3.96 -0.89 6.95
CA ARG A 34 -4.23 -2.29 7.27
C ARG A 34 -5.11 -2.94 6.20
N GLU A 35 -6.17 -2.26 5.81
CA GLU A 35 -7.04 -2.68 4.71
C GLU A 35 -6.24 -2.86 3.42
N LEU A 36 -5.32 -1.93 3.12
CA LEU A 36 -4.44 -2.07 1.94
C LEU A 36 -3.53 -3.31 2.01
N VAL A 37 -3.11 -3.73 3.21
CA VAL A 37 -2.36 -4.98 3.40
C VAL A 37 -3.28 -6.18 3.24
N ASP A 38 -4.47 -6.14 3.84
CA ASP A 38 -5.46 -7.23 3.79
C ASP A 38 -5.97 -7.46 2.35
N ASP A 39 -6.11 -6.39 1.56
CA ASP A 39 -6.45 -6.41 0.13
C ASP A 39 -5.27 -6.81 -0.77
N GLY A 40 -4.06 -6.94 -0.20
CA GLY A 40 -2.83 -7.27 -0.93
C GLY A 40 -2.24 -6.13 -1.76
N ALA A 41 -2.77 -4.91 -1.65
CA ALA A 41 -2.23 -3.72 -2.30
C ALA A 41 -0.89 -3.25 -1.69
N LEU A 42 -0.66 -3.56 -0.41
CA LEU A 42 0.61 -3.43 0.27
C LEU A 42 1.07 -4.79 0.75
N VAL A 43 2.29 -5.19 0.39
CA VAL A 43 2.83 -6.50 0.77
C VAL A 43 4.00 -6.27 1.72
N PRO A 44 3.87 -6.64 3.01
CA PRO A 44 5.00 -6.58 3.93
C PRO A 44 6.07 -7.59 3.51
N VAL A 45 7.32 -7.31 3.88
CA VAL A 45 8.46 -8.22 3.61
C VAL A 45 8.24 -9.57 4.30
N ASP A 46 7.70 -9.55 5.51
CA ASP A 46 7.26 -10.73 6.26
C ASP A 46 5.90 -10.45 6.91
N ILE A 47 4.87 -11.17 6.46
CA ILE A 47 3.50 -11.02 6.96
C ILE A 47 3.31 -11.63 8.36
N GLY A 48 4.17 -12.59 8.75
CA GLY A 48 4.14 -13.24 10.06
C GLY A 48 4.91 -12.49 11.14
N ALA A 49 5.60 -11.41 10.78
CA ALA A 49 6.35 -10.59 11.72
C ALA A 49 5.43 -9.80 12.66
N SER A 50 5.87 -9.61 13.91
CA SER A 50 5.14 -8.79 14.89
C SER A 50 5.09 -7.29 14.52
N SER A 51 6.02 -6.84 13.68
CA SER A 51 6.06 -5.50 13.08
C SER A 51 6.34 -5.66 11.60
N TRP A 52 5.48 -5.09 10.76
CA TRP A 52 5.66 -5.13 9.33
C TRP A 52 6.69 -4.11 8.87
N SER A 53 7.54 -4.53 7.95
CA SER A 53 8.44 -3.67 7.22
C SER A 53 8.15 -3.77 5.73
N PHE A 54 8.36 -2.67 5.03
CA PHE A 54 8.04 -2.52 3.62
C PHE A 54 9.23 -1.97 2.87
N ASP A 55 9.26 -2.18 1.56
CA ASP A 55 10.23 -1.48 0.71
C ASP A 55 9.82 0.00 0.51
N ALA A 56 10.74 0.78 -0.07
CA ALA A 56 10.49 2.19 -0.38
C ALA A 56 9.35 2.41 -1.41
N HIS A 57 8.92 1.39 -2.14
CA HIS A 57 7.81 1.46 -3.09
C HIS A 57 6.44 1.37 -2.42
N ALA A 58 6.36 0.90 -1.18
CA ALA A 58 5.11 0.86 -0.44
C ALA A 58 4.47 2.23 -0.23
N LEU A 59 5.26 3.30 -0.08
CA LEU A 59 4.72 4.65 0.11
C LEU A 59 3.94 5.17 -1.13
N PRO A 60 4.52 5.18 -2.35
CA PRO A 60 3.78 5.58 -3.54
C PRO A 60 2.61 4.63 -3.85
N LEU A 61 2.72 3.33 -3.54
CA LEU A 61 1.59 2.39 -3.66
C LEU A 61 0.45 2.75 -2.70
N ALA A 62 0.74 2.96 -1.41
CA ALA A 62 -0.25 3.33 -0.40
C ALA A 62 -1.02 4.60 -0.81
N ARG A 63 -0.31 5.63 -1.26
CA ARG A 63 -0.92 6.88 -1.74
C ARG A 63 -1.77 6.69 -2.99
N THR A 64 -1.32 5.83 -3.91
CA THR A 64 -2.05 5.54 -5.16
C THR A 64 -3.32 4.75 -4.88
N ALA A 65 -3.24 3.72 -4.05
CA ALA A 65 -4.40 2.92 -3.65
C ALA A 65 -5.42 3.75 -2.87
N ALA A 66 -4.96 4.61 -1.95
CA ALA A 66 -5.84 5.54 -1.24
C ALA A 66 -6.52 6.56 -2.19
N ARG A 67 -5.80 7.05 -3.21
CA ARG A 67 -6.38 7.95 -4.22
C ARG A 67 -7.43 7.23 -5.06
N LEU A 68 -7.11 6.05 -5.59
CA LEU A 68 -8.04 5.23 -6.36
C LEU A 68 -9.29 4.89 -5.56
N ARG A 69 -9.13 4.52 -4.28
CA ARG A 69 -10.27 4.26 -3.40
C ARG A 69 -11.15 5.49 -3.22
N ARG A 70 -10.57 6.68 -3.01
CA ARG A 70 -11.34 7.93 -2.94
C ARG A 70 -12.06 8.25 -4.24
N GLU A 71 -11.40 8.05 -5.38
CA GLU A 71 -12.00 8.27 -6.71
C GLU A 71 -13.17 7.30 -6.95
N LEU A 72 -13.00 6.02 -6.64
CA LEU A 72 -14.03 4.99 -6.80
C LEU A 72 -15.19 5.11 -5.80
N ASP A 73 -14.91 5.53 -4.56
CA ASP A 73 -15.95 5.77 -3.54
C ASP A 73 -16.76 7.04 -3.87
N LEU A 74 -16.12 8.05 -4.47
CA LEU A 74 -16.82 9.18 -5.09
C LEU A 74 -17.72 8.74 -6.24
N ASP A 75 -17.26 7.84 -7.10
CA ASP A 75 -18.08 7.28 -8.18
C ASP A 75 -19.26 6.47 -7.64
N ALA A 76 -19.04 5.67 -6.59
CA ALA A 76 -20.11 4.90 -5.93
C ALA A 76 -21.17 5.80 -5.29
N HIS A 77 -20.76 6.90 -4.64
CA HIS A 77 -21.68 7.86 -4.06
C HIS A 77 -22.40 8.72 -5.12
N ALA A 78 -21.75 9.04 -6.24
CA ALA A 78 -22.37 9.74 -7.37
C ALA A 78 -23.44 8.92 -8.09
N LEU A 79 -23.42 7.59 -7.92
CA LEU A 79 -24.40 6.66 -8.47
C LEU A 79 -25.58 6.36 -7.53
N ALA A 80 -25.60 6.91 -6.31
CA ALA A 80 -26.74 6.79 -5.42
C ALA A 80 -27.87 7.75 -5.87
N VAL A 81 -28.88 7.20 -6.55
CA VAL A 81 -30.12 7.87 -6.98
C VAL A 81 -31.23 7.68 -5.95
#